data_AF-A0A3C0VIF6-F1
#
_entry.id   AF-A0A3C0VIF6-F1
#
_cell.length_a   1.000
_cell.length_b   1.000
_cell.length_c   1.000
_cell.angle_alpha   90.00
_cell.angle_beta   90.00
_cell.angle_gamma   90.00
#
_symmetry.space_group_name_H-M   'P 1'
#
loop_
_entity.id
_entity.type
_entity.pdbx_description
1 polymer ?
#
loop_
_entity_poly.entity_id
_entity_poly.type
_entity_poly.pdbx_seq_one_letter_code
_entity_poly.pdbx_strand_id
1 'polypeptide(L)' 'MERHCFFGDIVRLRGLASAEQVLTALNVQRSQIENGLRRRFIGDVMVDLGLLTSPQRNEILAAQSQGVPEECAAGYRS' A
#
# COMPACT_ATOMS: atom_id res chain seq x y z
N MET A 1 3.83 -8.60 19.84
CA MET A 1 4.20 -8.04 18.52
C MET A 1 2.97 -7.31 17.99
N GLU A 2 2.99 -5.98 17.97
CA GLU A 2 1.94 -5.19 17.34
C GLU A 2 1.89 -5.53 15.84
N ARG A 3 0.72 -5.95 15.34
CA ARG A 3 0.53 -6.21 13.91
C ARG A 3 0.35 -4.88 13.21
N HIS A 4 1.42 -4.39 12.60
CA HIS A 4 1.33 -3.27 11.67
C HIS A 4 0.82 -3.79 10.33
N CYS A 5 -0.32 -3.30 9.87
CA CYS A 5 -0.74 -3.52 8.49
C CYS A 5 -0.02 -2.59 7.55
N PHE A 6 0.66 -3.16 6.55
CA PHE A 6 1.31 -2.38 5.53
C PHE A 6 0.28 -1.88 4.52
N PHE A 7 0.59 -0.74 3.89
CA PHE A 7 -0.28 -0.12 2.89
C PHE A 7 -0.63 -1.09 1.76
N GLY A 8 0.36 -1.85 1.27
CA GLY A 8 0.16 -2.85 0.21
C GLY A 8 -0.79 -3.99 0.59
N ASP A 9 -0.83 -4.37 1.86
CA ASP A 9 -1.76 -5.41 2.34
C ASP A 9 -3.20 -4.91 2.31
N ILE A 10 -3.44 -3.67 2.76
CA ILE A 10 -4.77 -3.06 2.74
C ILE A 10 -5.26 -2.91 1.30
N VAL A 11 -4.39 -2.46 0.39
CA VAL A 11 -4.70 -2.35 -1.05
C VAL A 11 -5.12 -3.71 -1.62
N ARG A 12 -4.37 -4.77 -1.30
CA ARG A 12 -4.65 -6.13 -1.77
C ARG A 12 -5.95 -6.67 -1.19
N LEU A 13 -6.16 -6.51 0.12
CA LEU A 13 -7.36 -6.97 0.83
C LEU A 13 -8.63 -6.28 0.32
N ARG A 14 -8.54 -5.00 -0.06
CA ARG A 14 -9.64 -4.25 -0.66
C ARG A 14 -9.85 -4.55 -2.15
N GLY A 15 -9.04 -5.43 -2.75
CA GLY A 15 -9.12 -5.78 -4.17
C GLY A 15 -8.77 -4.62 -5.11
N LEU A 16 -8.10 -3.58 -4.62
CA LEU A 16 -7.75 -2.38 -5.39
C LEU A 16 -6.53 -2.61 -6.28
N ALA A 17 -5.62 -3.51 -5.87
CA ALA A 17 -4.52 -3.96 -6.70
C ALA A 17 -4.15 -5.41 -6.38
N SER A 18 -3.56 -6.12 -7.34
CA SER A 18 -3.01 -7.45 -7.14
C SER A 18 -1.69 -7.42 -6.36
N ALA A 19 -1.28 -8.57 -5.82
CA ALA A 19 0.03 -8.71 -5.17
C ALA A 19 1.19 -8.34 -6.11
N GLU A 20 1.08 -8.68 -7.41
CA GLU A 20 2.07 -8.35 -8.43
C GLU A 20 2.13 -6.85 -8.71
N GLN A 21 0.99 -6.16 -8.71
CA GLN A 21 0.92 -4.71 -8.87
C GLN A 21 1.54 -3.99 -7.67
N VAL A 22 1.25 -4.46 -6.44
CA VAL A 22 1.91 -3.95 -5.22
C VAL A 22 3.42 -4.19 -5.27
N LEU A 23 3.86 -5.37 -5.70
CA LEU A 23 5.28 -5.69 -5.84
C LEU A 23 5.97 -4.80 -6.89
N THR A 24 5.31 -4.55 -8.01
CA THR A 24 5.77 -3.61 -9.04
C THR A 24 5.99 -2.21 -8.46
N ALA A 25 5.03 -1.71 -7.69
CA ALA A 25 5.16 -0.41 -7.03
C ALA A 25 6.32 -0.37 -6.00
N LEU A 26 6.53 -1.45 -5.24
CA LEU A 26 7.68 -1.59 -4.33
C LEU A 26 9.01 -1.55 -5.09
N ASN A 27 9.09 -2.24 -6.23
CA ASN A 27 10.30 -2.26 -7.06
C ASN A 27 10.60 -0.87 -7.64
N VAL A 28 9.58 -0.14 -8.11
CA VAL A 28 9.73 1.24 -8.57
C VAL A 28 10.20 2.13 -7.43
N GLN A 29 9.57 2.05 -6.26
CA GLN A 29 9.98 2.82 -5.07
C GLN A 29 11.44 2.54 -4.69
N ARG A 30 11.87 1.27 -4.70
CA ARG A 30 13.25 0.86 -4.40
C ARG A 30 14.21 1.41 -5.44
N SER A 31 13.92 1.24 -6.72
CA SER A 31 14.76 1.75 -7.81
C SER A 31 14.92 3.26 -7.74
N GLN A 32 13.87 4.01 -7.39
CA GLN A 32 13.98 5.47 -7.21
C GLN A 32 14.98 5.83 -6.09
N ILE A 33 14.94 5.12 -4.96
CA ILE A 33 15.89 5.32 -3.86
C ILE A 33 17.32 4.99 -4.29
N GLU A 34 17.52 3.88 -5.01
CA GLU A 34 18.83 3.47 -5.53
C GLU A 34 19.41 4.48 -6.53
N ASN A 35 18.56 5.15 -7.31
CA ASN A 35 18.94 6.23 -8.22
C ASN A 35 19.14 7.59 -7.52
N GLY A 36 19.13 7.63 -6.18
CA GLY A 36 19.34 8.85 -5.41
C GLY A 36 18.14 9.82 -5.41
N LEU A 37 16.97 9.38 -5.89
CA LEU A 37 15.76 10.18 -5.81
C LEU A 37 15.24 10.23 -4.37
N ARG A 38 14.51 11.30 -4.04
CA ARG A 38 13.89 11.47 -2.73
C ARG A 38 12.96 10.29 -2.45
N ARG A 39 13.09 9.71 -1.25
CA ARG A 39 12.21 8.63 -0.77
C ARG A 39 10.74 9.09 -0.81
N ARG A 40 9.93 8.45 -1.65
CA ARG A 40 8.47 8.64 -1.75
C ARG A 40 7.71 7.55 -1.01
N PHE A 41 6.46 7.80 -0.64
CA PHE A 41 5.59 6.77 -0.07
C PHE A 41 5.07 5.85 -1.17
N ILE A 42 4.87 4.57 -0.84
CA ILE A 42 4.37 3.60 -1.82
C ILE A 42 2.99 3.99 -2.35
N GLY A 43 2.12 4.55 -1.51
CA GLY A 43 0.82 5.05 -1.95
C GLY A 43 0.91 6.08 -3.07
N ASP A 44 1.90 6.98 -3.02
CA ASP A 44 2.13 7.95 -4.10
C ASP A 44 2.63 7.26 -5.38
N VAL A 45 3.55 6.30 -5.24
CA VAL A 45 4.06 5.53 -6.38
C VAL A 45 2.94 4.74 -7.05
N MET A 46 2.03 4.15 -6.26
CA MET A 46 0.88 3.43 -6.80
C MET A 46 -0.12 4.35 -7.52
N VAL A 47 -0.27 5.59 -7.07
CA VAL A 47 -1.06 6.60 -7.79
C VAL A 47 -0.40 7.01 -9.10
N ASP A 48 0.92 7.26 -9.09
CA ASP A 48 1.67 7.63 -10.28
C ASP A 48 1.66 6.51 -11.34
N LEU A 49 1.64 5.24 -10.90
CA LEU A 49 1.51 4.06 -11.77
C LEU A 49 0.08 3.82 -12.27
N GLY A 50 -0.90 4.64 -11.86
CA GLY A 50 -2.32 4.49 -12.21
C GLY A 50 -3.00 3.29 -11.54
N LEU A 51 -2.36 2.68 -10.53
CA LEU A 51 -2.92 1.54 -9.79
C LEU A 51 -3.94 1.99 -8.75
N LEU A 52 -3.82 3.22 -8.26
CA LEU A 52 -4.74 3.84 -7.32
C LEU A 52 -5.09 5.26 -7.78
N THR A 53 -6.25 5.73 -7.39
CA THR A 53 -6.59 7.15 -7.46
C THR A 53 -6.13 7.87 -6.17
N SER A 54 -5.91 9.19 -6.24
CA SER A 54 -5.58 9.99 -5.05
C SER A 54 -6.61 9.84 -3.92
N PRO A 55 -7.94 9.83 -4.18
CA PRO A 55 -8.94 9.54 -3.14
C PRO A 55 -8.76 8.17 -2.49
N GLN A 56 -8.59 7.09 -3.26
CA GLN A 56 -8.39 5.74 -2.72
C GLN A 56 -7.13 5.65 -1.85
N ARG A 57 -6.03 6.26 -2.29
CA ARG A 57 -4.80 6.34 -1.50
C ARG A 57 -5.03 7.04 -0.17
N ASN A 58 -5.79 8.15 -0.15
CA ASN A 58 -6.08 8.90 1.07
C ASN A 58 -6.96 8.09 2.03
N GLU A 59 -7.96 7.38 1.52
CA GLU A 59 -8.81 6.50 2.32
C GLU A 59 -8.01 5.36 2.98
N ILE A 60 -7.06 4.76 2.25
CA ILE A 60 -6.20 3.72 2.82
C ILE A 60 -5.28 4.29 3.90
N LEU A 61 -4.69 5.48 3.68
CA LEU A 61 -3.87 6.15 4.69
C LEU A 61 -4.67 6.50 5.95
N ALA A 62 -5.90 6.98 5.77
CA ALA A 62 -6.80 7.25 6.89
C ALA A 62 -7.14 5.97 7.66
N ALA A 63 -7.44 4.87 6.95
CA ALA A 63 -7.68 3.57 7.58
C ALA A 63 -6.46 3.07 8.36
N GLN A 64 -5.26 3.19 7.81
CA GLN A 64 -4.02 2.80 8.48
C GLN A 64 -3.72 3.66 9.72
N SER A 65 -4.08 4.95 9.69
CA SER A 65 -3.91 5.89 10.80
C SER A 65 -4.88 5.64 11.96
N GLN A 66 -6.06 5.10 11.71
CA GLN A 66 -7.12 4.95 12.72
C GLN A 66 -7.03 3.64 13.52
N GLY A 67 -6.08 2.76 13.20
CA GLY A 67 -5.88 1.47 13.85
C GLY A 67 -5.77 0.34 12.82
N VAL A 68 -5.47 -0.88 13.26
CA VAL A 68 -5.41 -2.04 12.36
C VAL A 68 -6.78 -2.18 11.68
N PRO A 69 -6.86 -2.05 10.34
CA PRO A 69 -8.15 -2.17 9.66
C PRO A 69 -8.74 -3.56 9.94
N GLU A 70 -10.04 -3.67 10.21
CA GLU A 70 -10.69 -4.96 10.48
C GLU A 70 -10.45 -5.96 9.34
N GLU A 71 -10.26 -5.47 8.11
CA GLU A 71 -9.91 -6.29 6.95
C GLU A 71 -8.61 -7.10 7.17
N CYS A 72 -7.63 -6.51 7.85
CA CYS A 72 -6.39 -7.19 8.22
C CYS A 72 -6.56 -8.21 9.35
N ALA A 73 -7.54 -8.00 10.23
CA ALA A 73 -7.85 -8.93 11.30
C ALA A 73 -8.65 -10.15 10.79
N ALA A 74 -9.50 -9.96 9.78
CA ALA A 74 -10.38 -10.99 9.22
C ALA A 74 -9.71 -11.91 8.18
N GLY A 75 -8.72 -11.41 7.42
CA GLY A 75 -8.04 -12.16 6.35
C GLY A 75 -7.19 -13.36 6.79
N TYR A 76 -7.08 -13.64 8.09
CA TYR A 76 -6.32 -14.77 8.67
C TYR A 76 -7.25 -15.75 9.43
N ARG A 77 -8.46 -15.99 8.92
CA ARG A 77 -9.25 -17.19 9.26
C ARG A 77 -9.30 -18.10 8.03
N SER A 78 -8.26 -18.91 7.86
CA SER A 78 -8.27 -20.09 6.99
C SER A 78 -7.43 -21.16 7.65
#